data_AF-A0A3N5QEM6-F1
#
_entry.id   AF-A0A3N5QEM6-F1
#
_cell.length_a   1.000
_cell.length_b   1.000
_cell.length_c   1.000
_cell.angle_alpha   90.00
_cell.angle_beta   90.00
_cell.angle_gamma   90.00
#
_symmetry.space_group_name_H-M   'P 1'
#
loop_
_entity.id
_entity.type
_entity.pdbx_description
1 polymer ?
#
loop_
_entity_poly.entity_id
_entity_poly.type
_entity_poly.pdbx_seq_one_letter_code
_entity_poly.pdbx_strand_id
1 'polypeptide(L)'
;LMMRDHDADSWMPSIIKTVATENKGIVEIADEVDRHHQFLNSSGNFLKRRENRVKLRIKDIVEEKIRQELWGESRENSLNSSLEKVVLGNLSPYHIAENIIEDFKKNLE
;
A
#
# COMPACT_ATOMS: atom_id res chain seq x y z
N LEU A 1 -16.14 1.74 10.92
CA LEU A 1 -15.64 0.34 10.98
C LEU A 1 -16.57 -0.51 10.14
N MET A 2 -16.09 -1.16 9.08
CA MET A 2 -16.85 -2.25 8.48
C MET A 2 -16.62 -3.49 9.34
N MET A 3 -17.69 -4.03 9.95
CA MET A 3 -17.65 -5.39 10.50
C MET A 3 -17.46 -6.34 9.33
N ARG A 4 -16.44 -7.18 9.39
CA ARG A 4 -16.34 -8.32 8.47
C ARG A 4 -17.37 -9.35 8.93
N ASP A 5 -18.09 -9.93 7.99
CA ASP A 5 -18.94 -11.07 8.30
C ASP A 5 -18.04 -12.22 8.81
N HIS A 6 -18.41 -12.78 9.96
CA HIS A 6 -17.74 -13.90 10.57
C HIS A 6 -18.67 -15.11 10.51
N ASP A 7 -18.15 -16.22 10.02
CA ASP A 7 -18.79 -17.54 10.04
C ASP A 7 -18.12 -18.45 11.08
N ALA A 8 -18.57 -19.70 11.17
CA ALA A 8 -18.05 -20.67 12.13
C ALA A 8 -16.55 -20.98 11.95
N ASP A 9 -16.00 -20.76 10.75
CA ASP A 9 -14.61 -21.05 10.41
C ASP A 9 -13.70 -19.81 10.54
N SER A 10 -14.28 -18.67 10.92
CA SER A 10 -13.56 -17.40 11.05
C SER A 10 -12.72 -17.34 12.32
N TRP A 11 -11.51 -16.77 12.21
CA TRP A 11 -10.69 -16.48 13.40
C TRP A 11 -11.35 -15.38 14.24
N MET A 12 -11.66 -15.71 15.49
CA MET A 12 -12.14 -14.78 16.49
C MET A 12 -10.99 -14.41 17.44
N PRO A 13 -10.44 -13.18 17.35
CA PRO A 13 -9.32 -12.77 18.19
C PRO A 13 -9.77 -12.60 19.65
N SER A 14 -8.99 -13.13 20.58
CA SER A 14 -9.28 -13.02 22.02
C SER A 14 -8.89 -11.64 22.55
N ILE A 15 -9.65 -11.15 23.53
CA ILE A 15 -9.30 -9.92 24.26
C ILE A 15 -8.49 -10.30 25.49
N ILE A 16 -7.19 -9.97 25.47
CA ILE A 16 -6.25 -10.31 26.54
C ILE A 16 -5.87 -9.04 27.30
N LYS A 17 -6.06 -9.05 28.63
CA LYS A 17 -5.70 -7.92 29.49
C LYS A 17 -4.21 -7.92 29.78
N THR A 18 -3.51 -6.85 29.43
CA THR A 18 -2.05 -6.79 29.56
C THR A 18 -1.57 -5.45 30.16
N VAL A 19 -0.44 -5.49 30.85
CA VAL A 19 0.26 -4.30 31.37
C VAL A 19 1.74 -4.45 31.05
N ALA A 20 2.20 -3.79 29.99
CA ALA A 20 3.56 -3.94 29.45
C ALA A 20 4.65 -3.61 30.47
N THR A 21 4.48 -2.54 31.25
CA THR A 21 5.44 -2.09 32.28
C THR A 21 5.57 -3.06 33.45
N GLU A 22 4.58 -3.92 33.65
CA GLU A 22 4.54 -4.90 34.75
C GLU A 22 4.77 -6.34 34.25
N ASN A 23 5.10 -6.52 32.96
CA ASN A 23 5.21 -7.81 32.29
C ASN A 23 3.97 -8.73 32.45
N LYS A 24 2.77 -8.15 32.63
CA LYS A 24 1.53 -8.92 32.79
C LYS A 24 0.86 -9.17 31.44
N GLY A 25 0.46 -10.41 31.20
CA GLY A 25 -0.27 -10.81 30.00
C GLY A 25 0.60 -11.12 28.77
N ILE A 26 1.93 -11.08 28.91
CA ILE A 26 2.87 -11.28 27.78
C ILE A 26 2.86 -12.74 27.32
N VAL A 27 2.83 -13.70 28.24
CA VAL A 27 2.80 -15.13 27.92
C VAL A 27 1.52 -15.46 27.15
N GLU A 28 0.39 -14.94 27.63
CA GLU A 28 -0.91 -15.12 27.02
C GLU A 28 -0.98 -14.50 25.61
N ILE A 29 -0.33 -13.34 25.39
CA ILE A 29 -0.18 -12.77 24.04
C ILE A 29 0.62 -13.71 23.14
N ALA A 30 1.77 -14.23 23.62
CA ALA A 30 2.62 -15.09 22.82
C ALA A 30 1.87 -16.36 22.39
N ASP A 31 1.18 -17.01 23.33
CA ASP A 31 0.35 -18.19 23.07
C ASP A 31 -0.77 -17.87 22.04
N GLU A 32 -1.38 -16.70 22.13
CA GLU A 32 -2.42 -16.27 21.19
C GLU A 32 -1.88 -16.02 19.78
N VAL A 33 -0.68 -15.46 19.68
CA VAL A 33 0.02 -15.27 18.40
C VAL A 33 0.31 -16.63 17.76
N ASP A 34 0.80 -17.60 18.53
CA ASP A 34 1.08 -18.95 18.04
C ASP A 34 -0.19 -19.67 17.61
N ARG A 35 -1.27 -19.55 18.38
CA ARG A 35 -2.58 -20.12 18.02
C ARG A 35 -3.13 -19.53 16.73
N HIS A 36 -3.01 -18.20 16.54
CA HIS A 36 -3.42 -17.55 15.29
C HIS A 36 -2.55 -18.00 14.12
N HIS A 37 -1.24 -18.15 14.33
CA HIS A 37 -0.33 -18.66 13.31
C HIS A 37 -0.70 -20.09 12.88
N GLN A 38 -0.99 -20.99 13.83
CA GLN A 38 -1.46 -22.34 13.55
C GLN A 38 -2.78 -22.32 12.78
N PHE A 39 -3.76 -21.50 13.19
CA PHE A 39 -5.02 -21.32 12.46
C PHE A 39 -4.81 -20.86 11.01
N LEU A 40 -3.91 -19.89 10.79
CA LEU A 40 -3.64 -19.40 9.44
C LEU A 40 -3.00 -20.46 8.55
N ASN A 41 -2.17 -21.33 9.12
CA ASN A 41 -1.56 -22.44 8.40
C ASN A 41 -2.58 -23.53 8.09
N SER A 42 -3.38 -23.96 9.06
CA SER A 42 -4.39 -25.01 8.87
C SER A 42 -5.51 -24.59 7.92
N SER A 43 -5.91 -23.32 7.94
CA SER A 43 -6.88 -22.76 6.99
C SER A 43 -6.32 -22.44 5.59
N GLY A 44 -5.01 -22.64 5.36
CA GLY A 44 -4.33 -22.30 4.11
C GLY A 44 -4.26 -20.80 3.81
N ASN A 45 -4.68 -19.95 4.75
CA ASN A 45 -4.72 -18.50 4.59
C ASN A 45 -3.35 -17.84 4.78
N PHE A 46 -2.41 -18.50 5.46
CA PHE A 46 -1.09 -17.92 5.75
C PHE A 46 -0.33 -17.56 4.47
N LEU A 47 -0.14 -18.52 3.57
CA LEU A 47 0.57 -18.30 2.30
C LEU A 47 -0.18 -17.33 1.41
N LYS A 48 -1.51 -17.49 1.25
CA LYS A 48 -2.34 -16.57 0.45
C LYS A 48 -2.20 -15.11 0.91
N ARG A 49 -2.27 -14.87 2.23
CA ARG A 49 -2.08 -13.52 2.79
C ARG A 49 -0.65 -13.02 2.57
N ARG A 50 0.35 -13.89 2.69
CA ARG A 50 1.75 -13.55 2.45
C ARG A 50 2.00 -13.17 0.99
N GLU A 51 1.51 -13.96 0.05
CA GLU A 51 1.57 -13.68 -1.40
C GLU A 51 0.90 -12.34 -1.74
N ASN A 52 -0.30 -12.09 -1.21
CA ASN A 52 -0.99 -10.82 -1.43
C ASN A 52 -0.19 -9.63 -0.89
N ARG A 53 0.40 -9.74 0.30
CA ARG A 53 1.27 -8.68 0.86
C ARG A 53 2.52 -8.46 0.02
N VAL A 54 3.18 -9.53 -0.43
CA VAL A 54 4.36 -9.44 -1.30
C VAL A 54 4.00 -8.81 -2.63
N LYS A 55 2.87 -9.21 -3.24
CA LYS A 55 2.37 -8.63 -4.49
C LYS A 55 2.12 -7.14 -4.36
N LEU A 56 1.46 -6.69 -3.29
CA LEU A 56 1.26 -5.26 -3.02
C LEU A 56 2.60 -4.55 -2.83
N ARG A 57 3.51 -5.14 -2.04
CA ARG A 57 4.83 -4.54 -1.80
C ARG A 57 5.64 -4.37 -3.08
N ILE A 58 5.60 -5.36 -3.99
CA ILE A 58 6.27 -5.27 -5.29
C ILE A 58 5.68 -4.13 -6.12
N LYS A 59 4.34 -4.02 -6.18
CA LYS A 59 3.68 -2.90 -6.87
C LYS A 59 4.09 -1.55 -6.29
N ASP A 60 4.07 -1.39 -4.98
CA ASP A 60 4.46 -0.14 -4.32
C ASP A 60 5.91 0.25 -4.67
N ILE A 61 6.83 -0.73 -4.70
CA ILE A 61 8.23 -0.49 -5.07
C ILE A 61 8.34 -0.06 -6.53
N VAL A 62 7.61 -0.72 -7.44
CA VAL A 62 7.61 -0.37 -8.87
C VAL A 62 7.03 1.03 -9.08
N GLU A 63 5.90 1.34 -8.46
CA GLU A 63 5.25 2.65 -8.55
C GLU A 63 6.12 3.77 -7.96
N GLU A 64 6.81 3.52 -6.85
CA GLU A 64 7.77 4.48 -6.28
C GLU A 64 8.96 4.73 -7.19
N LYS A 65 9.54 3.68 -7.77
CA LYS A 65 10.64 3.82 -8.73
C LYS A 65 10.23 4.59 -9.96
N ILE A 66 9.09 4.23 -10.56
CA ILE A 66 8.56 4.94 -11.73
C ILE A 66 8.28 6.40 -11.37
N ARG A 67 7.68 6.69 -10.21
CA ARG A 67 7.43 8.07 -9.76
C ARG A 67 8.72 8.89 -9.61
N GLN A 68 9.77 8.30 -9.03
CA GLN A 68 11.06 8.96 -8.88
C GLN A 68 11.71 9.25 -10.23
N GLU A 69 11.66 8.29 -11.16
CA GLU A 69 12.15 8.49 -12.53
C GLU A 69 11.26 9.44 -13.33
N LEU A 70 9.95 9.51 -13.01
CA LEU A 70 8.94 10.34 -13.66
C LEU A 70 9.10 11.85 -13.33
N TRP A 71 9.56 12.19 -12.13
CA TRP A 71 9.67 13.58 -11.69
C TRP A 71 11.12 14.05 -11.61
N GLY A 72 11.78 14.08 -12.77
CA GLY A 72 13.06 14.77 -12.94
C GLY A 72 12.88 16.28 -13.09
N GLU A 73 13.97 17.04 -12.92
CA GLU A 73 13.98 18.51 -12.99
C GLU A 73 13.31 19.07 -14.26
N SER A 74 13.55 18.45 -15.43
CA SER A 74 12.92 18.83 -16.69
C SER A 74 11.39 18.76 -16.67
N ARG A 75 10.83 17.66 -16.13
CA ARG A 75 9.38 17.41 -16.09
C ARG A 75 8.67 18.22 -15.02
N GLU A 76 9.33 18.48 -13.89
CA GLU A 76 8.88 19.46 -12.90
C GLU A 76 8.81 20.87 -13.49
N ASN A 77 9.84 21.30 -14.24
CA ASN A 77 9.83 22.60 -14.92
C ASN A 77 8.71 22.68 -15.98
N SER A 78 8.50 21.61 -16.75
CA SER A 78 7.40 21.52 -17.73
C SER A 78 6.03 21.67 -17.06
N LEU A 79 5.80 20.98 -15.95
CA LEU A 79 4.57 21.11 -15.14
C LEU A 79 4.37 22.56 -14.68
N ASN A 80 5.39 23.13 -14.03
CA ASN A 80 5.33 24.48 -13.48
C ASN A 80 5.06 25.54 -14.56
N SER A 81 5.68 25.40 -15.74
CA SER A 81 5.46 26.31 -16.87
C SER A 81 4.04 26.22 -17.47
N SER A 82 3.32 25.14 -17.20
CA SER A 82 1.98 24.90 -17.74
C SER A 82 0.85 25.31 -16.79
N LEU A 83 1.15 25.54 -15.50
CA LEU A 83 0.15 25.82 -14.46
C LEU A 83 -0.73 27.03 -14.78
N GLU A 84 -0.12 28.14 -15.22
CA GLU A 84 -0.86 29.37 -15.54
C GLU A 84 -1.92 29.11 -16.61
N LYS A 85 -1.56 28.38 -17.68
CA LYS A 85 -2.48 28.06 -18.78
C LYS A 85 -3.63 27.16 -18.31
N VAL A 86 -3.37 26.25 -17.38
CA VAL A 86 -4.40 25.38 -16.79
C VAL A 86 -5.35 26.17 -15.89
N VAL A 87 -4.82 27.03 -15.02
CA VAL A 87 -5.62 27.86 -14.11
C VAL A 87 -6.51 28.83 -14.89
N LEU A 88 -6.01 29.40 -15.99
CA LEU A 88 -6.76 30.28 -16.87
C LEU A 88 -7.75 29.55 -17.79
N GLY A 89 -7.81 28.21 -17.75
CA GLY A 89 -8.72 27.40 -18.56
C GLY A 89 -8.30 27.25 -20.04
N ASN A 90 -7.10 27.69 -20.39
CA ASN A 90 -6.55 27.62 -21.75
C ASN A 90 -6.04 26.22 -22.11
N LEU A 91 -5.76 25.38 -21.10
CA LEU A 91 -5.27 24.01 -21.27
C LEU A 91 -5.87 23.07 -20.23
N SER A 92 -6.19 21.85 -20.65
CA SER A 92 -6.73 20.82 -19.75
C SER A 92 -5.62 20.17 -18.92
N PRO A 93 -5.83 19.92 -17.61
CA PRO A 93 -4.90 19.14 -16.78
C PRO A 93 -4.58 17.77 -17.39
N TYR A 94 -5.57 17.13 -18.03
CA TYR A 94 -5.38 15.83 -18.70
C TYR A 94 -4.40 15.92 -19.87
N HIS A 95 -4.43 17.02 -20.63
CA HIS A 95 -3.53 17.20 -21.76
C HIS A 95 -2.09 17.41 -21.30
N ILE A 96 -1.88 18.20 -20.23
CA ILE A 96 -0.55 18.36 -19.63
C ILE A 96 -0.03 17.03 -19.08
N ALA A 97 -0.89 16.25 -18.40
CA ALA A 97 -0.52 14.92 -17.90
C ALA A 97 -0.09 13.97 -19.03
N GLU A 98 -0.84 13.93 -20.14
CA GLU A 98 -0.48 13.09 -21.30
C GLU A 98 0.88 13.52 -21.88
N ASN A 99 1.10 14.82 -22.07
CA ASN A 99 2.37 15.33 -22.59
C ASN A 99 3.57 14.95 -21.71
N ILE A 100 3.43 15.02 -20.38
CA ILE A 100 4.49 14.61 -19.43
C ILE A 100 4.74 13.10 -19.53
N ILE A 101 3.69 12.29 -19.67
CA ILE A 101 3.81 10.83 -19.82
C ILE A 101 4.48 10.48 -21.15
N GLU A 102 4.11 11.14 -22.25
CA GLU A 102 4.74 10.93 -23.56
C GLU A 102 6.22 11.30 -23.56
N ASP A 103 6.58 12.42 -22.93
CA ASP A 103 7.98 12.82 -22.76
C ASP A 103 8.77 11.79 -21.95
N PHE A 104 8.19 11.29 -20.85
CA PHE A 104 8.82 10.23 -20.06
C PHE A 104 9.05 8.95 -20.88
N LYS A 105 8.05 8.52 -21.67
CA LYS A 105 8.18 7.33 -22.54
C LYS A 105 9.29 7.48 -23.58
N LYS A 106 9.42 8.67 -24.20
CA LYS A 106 10.47 8.94 -25.20
C LYS A 106 11.89 8.87 -24.61
N ASN A 107 12.06 9.25 -23.35
CA ASN A 107 13.35 9.19 -22.67
C ASN A 107 13.75 7.77 -22.21
N LEU A 108 12.88 6.76 -22.41
CA LEU A 108 13.16 5.35 -22.14
C LEU A 108 13.64 4.57 -23.38
N GLU A 109 13.50 5.16 -24.57
CA GLU A 109 13.98 4.61 -25.86
C GLU A 109 15.44 4.99 -26.14
#